data_AF-A0A2T4TL87-F1
#
_entry.id   AF-A0A2T4TL87-F1
#
_cell.length_a   1.000
_cell.length_b   1.000
_cell.length_c   1.000
_cell.angle_alpha   90.00
_cell.angle_beta   90.00
_cell.angle_gamma   90.00
#
_symmetry.space_group_name_H-M   'P 1'
#
loop_
_entity.id
_entity.type
_entity.pdbx_description
1 polymer ?
#
loop_
_entity_poly.entity_id
_entity_poly.type
_entity_poly.pdbx_seq_one_letter_code
_entity_poly.pdbx_strand_id
1 'polypeptide(L)'
;MFAALTLLLITGCCKAQNTGCNNIKNKERTTERFDSTRYYTHKQRTEYVFEDSIKGRVRQFGGENGSEFVEYARKDHELFGTYKEYYNKTKTLKKVGRYYYNQFNIGLWKCYDENGYLIETIDKDAPYTNYPWEKVMKFVKEQLKLDLFDKGVSVNRYIAKDHNIPVWFITWNPCDGKIHFVKINANTGQVIEQGANEIIE
;
A
#
# COMPACT_ATOMS: atom_id res chain seq x y z
N MET A 1 -46.18 60.06 46.26
CA MET A 1 -47.39 59.21 46.20
C MET A 1 -46.98 57.93 45.50
N PHE A 2 -47.12 56.82 46.21
CA PHE A 2 -46.74 55.46 45.82
C PHE A 2 -47.51 54.97 44.59
N ALA A 3 -46.84 54.20 43.73
CA ALA A 3 -47.31 52.88 43.29
C ALA A 3 -46.23 52.20 42.44
N ALA A 4 -45.63 51.15 42.99
CA ALA A 4 -44.87 50.16 42.26
C ALA A 4 -45.82 49.29 41.44
N LEU A 5 -45.40 48.85 40.25
CA LEU A 5 -45.96 47.65 39.63
C LEU A 5 -44.84 46.89 38.90
N THR A 6 -44.33 45.87 39.58
CA THR A 6 -43.54 44.77 39.03
C THR A 6 -44.39 43.97 38.05
N LEU A 7 -43.85 43.69 36.86
CA LEU A 7 -44.27 42.54 36.05
C LEU A 7 -43.03 41.74 35.63
N LEU A 8 -42.86 40.60 36.28
CA LEU A 8 -41.92 39.55 35.92
C LEU A 8 -42.67 38.56 35.03
N LEU A 9 -42.24 38.37 33.78
CA LEU A 9 -42.62 37.20 32.98
C LEU A 9 -41.36 36.60 32.36
N ILE A 10 -41.05 35.40 32.87
CA ILE A 10 -40.04 34.48 32.39
C ILE A 10 -40.68 33.70 31.24
N THR A 11 -39.98 33.55 30.12
CA THR A 11 -39.75 32.28 29.41
C THR A 11 -39.37 32.55 27.96
N GLY A 12 -38.27 31.93 27.57
CA GLY A 12 -37.71 32.07 26.24
C GLY A 12 -36.22 31.84 26.30
N CYS A 13 -35.81 30.61 26.64
CA CYS A 13 -34.47 30.15 26.30
C CYS A 13 -34.30 30.38 24.80
N CYS A 14 -33.61 31.47 24.42
CA CYS A 14 -32.93 31.49 23.15
C CYS A 14 -31.86 30.41 23.23
N LYS A 15 -32.24 29.20 22.82
CA LYS A 15 -31.33 28.27 22.15
C LYS A 15 -30.88 28.99 20.88
N ALA A 16 -29.97 29.94 21.04
CA ALA A 16 -29.17 30.45 19.94
C ALA A 16 -28.52 29.21 19.33
N GLN A 17 -28.87 29.00 18.08
CA GLN A 17 -28.63 27.77 17.34
C GLN A 17 -27.17 27.39 17.50
N ASN A 18 -26.98 26.20 18.06
CA ASN A 18 -25.76 25.43 17.89
C ASN A 18 -25.65 25.23 16.38
N THR A 19 -25.08 26.22 15.69
CA THR A 19 -24.43 26.01 14.40
C THR A 19 -23.31 25.07 14.78
N GLY A 20 -23.65 23.77 14.79
CA GLY A 20 -22.70 22.70 14.96
C GLY A 20 -21.56 23.08 14.05
N CYS A 21 -20.41 23.33 14.66
CA CYS A 21 -19.17 23.57 13.97
C CYS A 21 -19.19 22.62 12.79
N ASN A 22 -19.34 23.15 11.58
CA ASN A 22 -19.20 22.36 10.38
C ASN A 22 -17.78 21.83 10.52
N ASN A 23 -17.67 20.61 11.04
CA ASN A 23 -16.50 19.79 10.91
C ASN A 23 -16.45 19.50 9.41
N ILE A 24 -16.07 20.51 8.62
CA ILE A 24 -15.36 20.33 7.38
C ILE A 24 -14.07 19.69 7.84
N LYS A 25 -14.14 18.38 8.15
CA LYS A 25 -12.99 17.51 8.15
C LYS A 25 -12.42 17.75 6.77
N ASN A 26 -11.33 18.51 6.68
CA ASN A 26 -10.55 18.65 5.47
C ASN A 26 -10.16 17.22 5.09
N LYS A 27 -11.00 16.56 4.30
CA LYS A 27 -10.73 15.23 3.78
C LYS A 27 -9.51 15.41 2.90
N GLU A 28 -8.45 14.69 3.24
CA GLU A 28 -7.23 14.66 2.43
C GLU A 28 -7.63 14.49 0.96
N ARG A 29 -7.08 15.34 0.09
CA ARG A 29 -7.38 15.32 -1.33
C ARG A 29 -6.09 15.32 -2.13
N THR A 30 -5.96 14.37 -3.05
CA THR A 30 -4.87 14.36 -4.02
C THR A 30 -5.20 15.25 -5.21
N THR A 31 -4.18 15.96 -5.71
CA THR A 31 -4.22 16.70 -6.99
C THR A 31 -3.45 15.96 -8.09
N GLU A 32 -2.86 14.80 -7.77
CA GLU A 32 -2.04 14.05 -8.71
C GLU A 32 -2.89 13.48 -9.85
N ARG A 33 -2.38 13.63 -11.07
CA ARG A 33 -3.00 13.17 -12.31
C ARG A 33 -1.98 12.39 -13.14
N PHE A 34 -2.44 11.35 -13.82
CA PHE A 34 -1.65 10.63 -14.80
C PHE A 34 -1.46 11.49 -16.07
N ASP A 35 -0.21 11.67 -16.49
CA ASP A 35 0.12 12.36 -17.75
C ASP A 35 -0.07 11.41 -18.94
N SER A 36 -1.31 11.28 -19.37
CA SER A 36 -1.65 10.41 -20.51
C SER A 36 -1.05 10.90 -21.82
N THR A 37 -0.84 12.21 -21.99
CA THR A 37 -0.26 12.76 -23.22
C THR A 37 1.18 12.28 -23.37
N ARG A 38 1.99 12.43 -22.32
CA ARG A 38 3.36 11.90 -22.33
C ARG A 38 3.38 10.39 -22.49
N TYR A 39 2.51 9.68 -21.78
CA TYR A 39 2.40 8.22 -21.88
C TYR A 39 2.11 7.76 -23.31
N TYR A 40 1.03 8.24 -23.94
CA TYR A 40 0.67 7.80 -25.30
C TYR A 40 1.67 8.26 -26.37
N THR A 41 2.38 9.36 -26.14
CA THR A 41 3.44 9.83 -27.05
C THR A 41 4.67 8.91 -27.05
N HIS A 42 5.00 8.32 -25.90
CA HIS A 42 6.26 7.57 -25.73
C HIS A 42 6.08 6.08 -25.49
N LYS A 43 4.84 5.58 -25.29
CA LYS A 43 4.60 4.16 -25.06
C LYS A 43 5.06 3.33 -26.26
N GLN A 44 5.71 2.23 -25.97
CA GLN A 44 6.04 1.19 -26.94
C GLN A 44 5.13 0.01 -26.69
N ARG A 45 4.32 -0.35 -27.70
CA ARG A 45 3.26 -1.36 -27.57
C ARG A 45 2.31 -0.99 -26.42
N THR A 46 2.42 -1.68 -25.29
CA THR A 46 1.49 -1.59 -24.15
C THR A 46 2.06 -0.89 -22.93
N GLU A 47 3.32 -0.42 -22.98
CA GLU A 47 3.97 0.21 -21.83
C GLU A 47 4.90 1.37 -22.20
N TYR A 48 5.14 2.25 -21.25
CA TYR A 48 6.16 3.30 -21.32
C TYR A 48 7.12 3.11 -20.15
N VAL A 49 8.41 2.94 -20.46
CA VAL A 49 9.48 2.75 -19.47
C VAL A 49 10.49 3.87 -19.62
N PHE A 50 10.88 4.51 -18.52
CA PHE A 50 11.88 5.57 -18.49
C PHE A 50 12.57 5.66 -17.13
N GLU A 51 13.72 6.33 -17.09
CA GLU A 51 14.45 6.64 -15.85
C GLU A 51 14.03 8.00 -15.29
N ASP A 52 13.77 8.05 -13.99
CA ASP A 52 13.47 9.26 -13.22
C ASP A 52 14.53 9.44 -12.12
N SER A 53 15.10 10.64 -11.99
CA SER A 53 16.21 10.87 -11.05
C SER A 53 15.83 10.67 -9.58
N ILE A 54 14.54 10.80 -9.24
CA ILE A 54 14.03 10.66 -7.88
C ILE A 54 13.45 9.27 -7.66
N LYS A 55 12.71 8.75 -8.63
CA LYS A 55 11.96 7.50 -8.50
C LYS A 55 12.71 6.26 -9.01
N GLY A 56 13.78 6.44 -9.78
CA GLY A 56 14.49 5.37 -10.49
C GLY A 56 13.76 4.94 -11.75
N ARG A 57 13.81 3.64 -12.06
CA ARG A 57 13.13 3.08 -13.22
C ARG A 57 11.63 3.12 -13.03
N VAL A 58 10.94 3.81 -13.92
CA VAL A 58 9.49 3.95 -13.96
C VAL A 58 8.93 3.12 -15.11
N ARG A 59 7.90 2.31 -14.82
CA ARG A 59 7.11 1.56 -15.81
C ARG A 59 5.66 1.94 -15.68
N GLN A 60 5.10 2.49 -16.75
CA GLN A 60 3.70 2.85 -16.88
C GLN A 60 3.01 1.96 -17.91
N PHE A 61 1.77 1.54 -17.64
CA PHE A 61 0.96 0.74 -18.57
C PHE A 61 -0.53 0.92 -18.30
N GLY A 62 -1.37 0.31 -19.16
CA GLY A 62 -2.82 0.40 -19.07
C GLY A 62 -3.40 1.50 -19.96
N GLY A 63 -4.66 1.87 -19.69
CA GLY A 63 -5.40 2.81 -20.51
C GLY A 63 -6.11 2.19 -21.72
N GLU A 64 -5.69 1.01 -22.15
CA GLU A 64 -6.26 0.29 -23.29
C GLU A 64 -7.59 -0.35 -22.92
N ASN A 65 -8.58 -0.29 -23.81
CA ASN A 65 -9.93 -0.83 -23.62
C ASN A 65 -10.61 -0.35 -22.31
N GLY A 66 -10.29 0.85 -21.84
CA GLY A 66 -10.84 1.42 -20.60
C GLY A 66 -10.20 0.93 -19.30
N SER A 67 -9.11 0.14 -19.38
CA SER A 67 -8.33 -0.23 -18.19
C SER A 67 -7.71 1.00 -17.51
N GLU A 68 -7.54 0.91 -16.20
CA GLU A 68 -6.86 1.93 -15.40
C GLU A 68 -5.40 2.09 -15.82
N PHE A 69 -4.81 3.25 -15.53
CA PHE A 69 -3.37 3.44 -15.70
C PHE A 69 -2.64 3.00 -14.45
N VAL A 70 -1.48 2.36 -14.62
CA VAL A 70 -0.66 1.88 -13.52
C VAL A 70 0.78 2.38 -13.70
N GLU A 71 1.39 2.86 -12.62
CA GLU A 71 2.80 3.22 -12.53
C GLU A 71 3.46 2.37 -11.44
N TYR A 72 4.53 1.67 -11.82
CA TYR A 72 5.51 1.13 -10.88
C TYR A 72 6.78 1.96 -11.00
N ALA A 73 7.35 2.36 -9.87
CA ALA A 73 8.63 3.03 -9.84
C ALA A 73 9.53 2.45 -8.74
N ARG A 74 10.81 2.25 -9.04
CA ARG A 74 11.79 1.71 -8.09
C ARG A 74 13.20 2.08 -8.53
N LYS A 75 14.05 2.49 -7.60
CA LYS A 75 15.48 2.64 -7.87
C LYS A 75 16.15 1.27 -7.99
N ASP A 76 17.20 1.24 -8.80
CA ASP A 76 18.08 0.08 -8.85
C ASP A 76 18.68 -0.19 -7.46
N HIS A 77 18.80 -1.47 -7.13
CA HIS A 77 19.28 -1.94 -5.81
C HIS A 77 18.46 -1.41 -4.62
N GLU A 78 17.17 -1.08 -4.81
CA GLU A 78 16.22 -0.91 -3.70
C GLU A 78 15.23 -2.07 -3.63
N LEU A 79 14.97 -2.55 -2.41
CA LEU A 79 14.02 -3.65 -2.18
C LEU A 79 12.56 -3.24 -2.36
N PHE A 80 12.28 -1.93 -2.25
CA PHE A 80 10.93 -1.40 -2.25
C PHE A 80 10.72 -0.41 -3.38
N GLY A 81 9.57 -0.48 -4.02
CA GLY A 81 9.11 0.50 -4.98
C GLY A 81 7.79 1.14 -4.58
N THR A 82 7.35 2.09 -5.40
CA THR A 82 6.04 2.73 -5.32
C THR A 82 5.13 2.20 -6.40
N TYR A 83 3.90 1.89 -6.02
CA TYR A 83 2.82 1.57 -6.91
C TYR A 83 1.83 2.72 -6.92
N LYS A 84 1.37 3.11 -8.11
CA LYS A 84 0.24 4.01 -8.30
C LYS A 84 -0.72 3.48 -9.34
N GLU A 85 -2.00 3.66 -9.11
CA GLU A 85 -3.09 3.39 -10.05
C GLU A 85 -3.88 4.68 -10.25
N TYR A 86 -4.36 4.93 -11.47
CA TYR A 86 -5.09 6.14 -11.83
C TYR A 86 -6.33 5.78 -12.62
N TYR A 87 -7.42 6.51 -12.34
CA TYR A 87 -8.67 6.35 -13.06
C TYR A 87 -8.50 6.63 -14.55
N ASN A 88 -9.01 5.75 -15.41
CA ASN A 88 -8.91 5.87 -16.85
C ASN A 88 -9.61 7.16 -17.30
N LYS A 89 -10.83 7.41 -16.82
CA LYS A 89 -11.65 8.55 -17.25
C LYS A 89 -11.05 9.89 -16.83
N THR A 90 -10.77 10.06 -15.54
CA THR A 90 -10.39 11.36 -14.96
C THR A 90 -8.88 11.55 -14.85
N LYS A 91 -8.09 10.48 -15.00
CA LYS A 91 -6.65 10.44 -14.74
C LYS A 91 -6.27 10.74 -13.29
N THR A 92 -7.23 10.91 -12.38
CA THR A 92 -6.97 11.13 -10.95
C THR A 92 -6.27 9.93 -10.35
N LEU A 93 -5.31 10.17 -9.45
CA LEU A 93 -4.74 9.11 -8.63
C LEU A 93 -5.86 8.38 -7.89
N LYS A 94 -5.96 7.07 -8.11
CA LYS A 94 -6.94 6.16 -7.53
C LYS A 94 -6.37 5.43 -6.33
N LYS A 95 -5.11 5.00 -6.42
CA LYS A 95 -4.47 4.17 -5.39
C LYS A 95 -2.97 4.44 -5.35
N VAL A 96 -2.39 4.50 -4.16
CA VAL A 96 -0.94 4.62 -3.97
C VAL A 96 -0.49 3.81 -2.76
N GLY A 97 0.68 3.19 -2.89
CA GLY A 97 1.32 2.50 -1.79
C GLY A 97 2.71 2.00 -2.17
N ARG A 98 3.34 1.26 -1.26
CA ARG A 98 4.65 0.64 -1.48
C ARG A 98 4.51 -0.85 -1.70
N TYR A 99 5.43 -1.41 -2.47
CA TYR A 99 5.55 -2.84 -2.67
C TYR A 99 7.01 -3.27 -2.44
N TYR A 100 7.19 -4.48 -1.92
CA TYR A 100 8.47 -5.18 -1.98
C TYR A 100 8.63 -5.81 -3.36
N TYR A 101 9.82 -5.70 -3.95
CA TYR A 101 10.18 -6.12 -5.31
C TYR A 101 9.29 -7.26 -5.84
N ASN A 102 8.21 -6.88 -6.53
CA ASN A 102 7.14 -7.69 -7.11
C ASN A 102 6.61 -8.91 -6.31
N GLN A 103 6.70 -8.94 -4.97
CA GLN A 103 6.17 -10.05 -4.17
C GLN A 103 4.95 -9.68 -3.33
N PHE A 104 4.96 -8.53 -2.67
CA PHE A 104 3.86 -8.14 -1.78
C PHE A 104 3.76 -6.62 -1.57
N ASN A 105 2.57 -6.18 -1.18
CA ASN A 105 2.28 -4.79 -0.80
C ASN A 105 2.69 -4.55 0.66
N ILE A 106 3.32 -3.42 0.97
CA ILE A 106 3.83 -3.05 2.31
C ILE A 106 3.40 -1.63 2.71
N GLY A 107 3.32 -1.37 4.01
CA GLY A 107 2.99 -0.07 4.58
C GLY A 107 1.55 0.37 4.33
N LEU A 108 1.33 1.68 4.44
CA LEU A 108 0.03 2.30 4.22
C LEU A 108 -0.28 2.39 2.73
N TRP A 109 -1.50 1.99 2.38
CA TRP A 109 -2.08 2.11 1.05
C TRP A 109 -3.27 3.04 1.09
N LYS A 110 -3.24 4.09 0.28
CA LYS A 110 -4.32 5.08 0.20
C LYS A 110 -5.12 4.87 -1.06
N CYS A 111 -6.44 4.93 -0.93
CA CYS A 111 -7.39 4.90 -2.05
C CYS A 111 -8.14 6.23 -2.08
N TYR A 112 -8.30 6.79 -3.28
CA TYR A 112 -8.99 8.05 -3.51
C TYR A 112 -10.14 7.84 -4.51
N ASP A 113 -11.17 8.66 -4.43
CA ASP A 113 -12.24 8.69 -5.43
C ASP A 113 -11.81 9.44 -6.71
N GLU A 114 -12.68 9.46 -7.74
CA GLU A 114 -12.40 10.15 -9.01
C GLU A 114 -12.19 11.67 -8.86
N ASN A 115 -12.70 12.28 -7.79
CA ASN A 115 -12.51 13.70 -7.48
C ASN A 115 -11.21 13.95 -6.70
N GLY A 116 -10.53 12.89 -6.28
CA GLY A 116 -9.27 12.90 -5.54
C GLY A 116 -9.44 12.90 -4.03
N TYR A 117 -10.64 12.74 -3.47
CA TYR A 117 -10.82 12.67 -2.02
C TYR A 117 -10.41 11.30 -1.49
N LEU A 118 -9.66 11.28 -0.38
CA LEU A 118 -9.27 10.05 0.30
C LEU A 118 -10.53 9.34 0.81
N ILE A 119 -10.71 8.10 0.37
CA ILE A 119 -11.84 7.23 0.77
C ILE A 119 -11.40 6.13 1.74
N GLU A 120 -10.14 5.70 1.67
CA GLU A 120 -9.64 4.58 2.47
C GLU A 120 -8.13 4.70 2.71
N THR A 121 -7.68 4.28 3.89
CA THR A 121 -6.26 3.99 4.16
C THR A 121 -6.18 2.60 4.77
N ILE A 122 -5.44 1.71 4.11
CA ILE A 122 -5.24 0.32 4.54
C ILE A 122 -3.80 0.17 4.99
N ASP A 123 -3.60 -0.24 6.24
CA ASP A 123 -2.30 -0.68 6.71
C ASP A 123 -2.07 -2.14 6.30
N LYS A 124 -1.17 -2.37 5.34
CA LYS A 124 -0.81 -3.72 4.88
C LYS A 124 0.07 -4.47 5.88
N ASP A 125 0.67 -3.77 6.83
CA ASP A 125 1.55 -4.34 7.86
C ASP A 125 0.80 -4.69 9.15
N ALA A 126 -0.46 -4.26 9.29
CA ALA A 126 -1.28 -4.53 10.47
C ALA A 126 -1.32 -6.01 10.90
N PRO A 127 -1.40 -7.01 9.99
CA PRO A 127 -1.35 -8.42 10.38
C PRO A 127 0.04 -8.92 10.82
N TYR A 128 1.11 -8.18 10.56
CA TYR A 128 2.50 -8.63 10.71
C TYR A 128 3.25 -7.91 11.85
N THR A 129 2.54 -7.24 12.74
CA THR A 129 3.14 -6.36 13.77
C THR A 129 4.05 -7.08 14.76
N ASN A 130 3.74 -8.34 15.14
CA ASN A 130 4.57 -9.12 16.07
C ASN A 130 5.87 -9.62 15.43
N TYR A 131 5.86 -9.88 14.12
CA TYR A 131 7.03 -10.25 13.34
C TYR A 131 7.10 -9.41 12.05
N PRO A 132 7.53 -8.14 12.16
CA PRO A 132 7.51 -7.21 11.03
C PRO A 132 8.63 -7.49 10.04
N TRP A 133 8.60 -6.78 8.91
CA TRP A 133 9.58 -6.91 7.84
C TRP A 133 11.04 -6.83 8.33
N GLU A 134 11.34 -5.98 9.30
CA GLU A 134 12.70 -5.79 9.82
C GLU A 134 13.24 -7.07 10.46
N LYS A 135 12.37 -7.84 11.14
CA LYS A 135 12.75 -9.14 11.72
C LYS A 135 12.98 -10.18 10.62
N VAL A 136 12.15 -10.18 9.58
CA VAL A 136 12.31 -11.06 8.41
C VAL A 136 13.60 -10.77 7.68
N MET A 137 13.89 -9.49 7.41
CA MET A 137 15.14 -9.06 6.79
C MET A 137 16.35 -9.51 7.61
N LYS A 138 16.29 -9.36 8.94
CA LYS A 138 17.34 -9.83 9.85
C LYS A 138 17.51 -11.35 9.79
N PHE A 139 16.41 -12.10 9.82
CA PHE A 139 16.41 -13.56 9.71
C PHE A 139 17.05 -14.03 8.40
N VAL A 140 16.67 -13.44 7.25
CA VAL A 140 17.23 -13.80 5.94
C VAL A 140 18.73 -13.52 5.87
N LYS A 141 19.17 -12.35 6.35
CA LYS A 141 20.58 -11.95 6.27
C LYS A 141 21.48 -12.68 7.27
N GLU A 142 21.03 -12.85 8.51
CA GLU A 142 21.88 -13.35 9.59
C GLU A 142 21.77 -14.86 9.80
N GLN A 143 20.56 -15.41 9.67
CA GLN A 143 20.34 -16.84 9.90
C GLN A 143 20.49 -17.66 8.62
N LEU A 144 19.83 -17.22 7.54
CA LEU A 144 19.95 -17.90 6.24
C LEU A 144 21.20 -17.49 5.46
N LYS A 145 21.84 -16.36 5.81
CA LYS A 145 23.02 -15.81 5.11
C LYS A 145 22.79 -15.57 3.63
N LEU A 146 21.57 -15.14 3.27
CA LEU A 146 21.15 -14.89 1.89
C LEU A 146 21.19 -13.41 1.55
N ASP A 147 21.44 -13.11 0.26
CA ASP A 147 21.26 -11.77 -0.29
C ASP A 147 19.82 -11.60 -0.80
N LEU A 148 19.14 -10.54 -0.34
CA LEU A 148 17.77 -10.21 -0.76
C LEU A 148 17.69 -9.68 -2.21
N PHE A 149 18.82 -9.34 -2.82
CA PHE A 149 18.90 -8.97 -4.24
C PHE A 149 19.20 -10.15 -5.16
N ASP A 150 19.49 -11.33 -4.61
CA ASP A 150 19.67 -12.53 -5.42
C ASP A 150 18.35 -12.94 -6.08
N LYS A 151 18.39 -13.21 -7.39
CA LYS A 151 17.22 -13.64 -8.17
C LYS A 151 16.67 -14.99 -7.71
N GLY A 152 17.51 -15.81 -7.08
CA GLY A 152 17.11 -17.07 -6.48
C GLY A 152 16.37 -16.91 -5.16
N VAL A 153 16.40 -15.73 -4.52
CA VAL A 153 15.79 -15.47 -3.20
C VAL A 153 14.48 -14.70 -3.36
N SER A 154 13.43 -15.20 -2.72
CA SER A 154 12.12 -14.55 -2.68
C SER A 154 11.60 -14.47 -1.26
N VAL A 155 10.88 -13.38 -0.97
CA VAL A 155 10.15 -13.20 0.27
C VAL A 155 8.74 -12.74 -0.07
N ASN A 156 7.74 -13.52 0.33
CA ASN A 156 6.33 -13.25 0.18
C ASN A 156 5.62 -13.26 1.54
N ARG A 157 4.37 -12.81 1.57
CA ARG A 157 3.52 -12.87 2.75
C ARG A 157 2.05 -13.01 2.39
N TYR A 158 1.31 -13.74 3.22
CA TYR A 158 -0.13 -13.96 3.02
C TYR A 158 -0.81 -14.31 4.34
N ILE A 159 -2.15 -14.27 4.34
CA ILE A 159 -2.97 -14.78 5.44
C ILE A 159 -3.43 -16.19 5.07
N ALA A 160 -2.99 -17.19 5.83
CA ALA A 160 -3.40 -18.58 5.64
C ALA A 160 -4.90 -18.73 5.93
N LYS A 161 -5.65 -19.32 5.00
CA LYS A 161 -7.13 -19.35 5.03
C LYS A 161 -7.70 -20.15 6.21
N ASP A 162 -7.07 -21.27 6.57
CA ASP A 162 -7.65 -22.23 7.49
C ASP A 162 -7.70 -21.73 8.94
N HIS A 163 -6.76 -20.85 9.30
CA HIS A 163 -6.59 -20.36 10.68
C HIS A 163 -6.40 -18.86 10.79
N ASN A 164 -6.54 -18.11 9.68
CA ASN A 164 -6.30 -16.66 9.62
C ASN A 164 -4.91 -16.26 10.15
N ILE A 165 -3.90 -17.09 9.89
CA ILE A 165 -2.53 -16.88 10.37
C ILE A 165 -1.77 -16.04 9.33
N PRO A 166 -1.21 -14.88 9.71
CA PRO A 166 -0.29 -14.14 8.85
C PRO A 166 1.04 -14.90 8.76
N VAL A 167 1.50 -15.14 7.54
CA VAL A 167 2.67 -15.96 7.24
C VAL A 167 3.66 -15.16 6.42
N TRP A 168 4.93 -15.21 6.82
CA TRP A 168 6.07 -14.89 5.94
C TRP A 168 6.54 -16.17 5.26
N PHE A 169 6.73 -16.11 3.95
CA PHE A 169 7.18 -17.23 3.15
C PHE A 169 8.44 -16.84 2.40
N ILE A 170 9.55 -17.46 2.76
CA ILE A 170 10.86 -17.20 2.16
C ILE A 170 11.24 -18.43 1.35
N THR A 171 11.68 -18.24 0.12
CA THR A 171 12.21 -19.32 -0.73
C THR A 171 13.56 -18.95 -1.28
N TRP A 172 14.44 -19.94 -1.46
CA TRP A 172 15.72 -19.73 -2.13
C TRP A 172 16.16 -20.96 -2.92
N ASN A 173 16.93 -20.75 -3.99
CA ASN A 173 17.54 -21.81 -4.78
C ASN A 173 19.07 -21.77 -4.60
N PRO A 174 19.67 -22.71 -3.86
CA PRO A 174 21.12 -22.79 -3.69
C PRO A 174 21.83 -23.51 -4.86
N CYS A 175 21.14 -23.73 -5.99
CA CYS A 175 21.61 -24.45 -7.17
C CYS A 175 21.87 -25.95 -6.94
N ASP A 176 21.13 -26.58 -6.02
CA ASP A 176 21.21 -28.02 -5.71
C ASP A 176 20.09 -28.85 -6.36
N GLY A 177 19.38 -28.27 -7.33
CA GLY A 177 18.21 -28.87 -7.97
C GLY A 177 16.90 -28.70 -7.20
N LYS A 178 16.92 -27.96 -6.07
CA LYS A 178 15.75 -27.77 -5.20
C LYS A 178 15.47 -26.30 -4.91
N ILE A 179 14.21 -26.03 -4.60
CA ILE A 179 13.78 -24.76 -4.01
C ILE A 179 13.56 -24.99 -2.52
N HIS A 180 14.45 -24.42 -1.72
CA HIS A 180 14.36 -24.41 -0.28
C HIS A 180 13.35 -23.37 0.16
N PHE A 181 12.69 -23.62 1.29
CA PHE A 181 11.71 -22.69 1.82
C PHE A 181 11.60 -22.73 3.34
N VAL A 182 11.08 -21.63 3.89
CA VAL A 182 10.65 -21.52 5.28
C VAL A 182 9.39 -20.66 5.39
N LYS A 183 8.44 -21.11 6.20
CA LYS A 183 7.23 -20.39 6.58
C LYS A 183 7.33 -20.00 8.05
N ILE A 184 7.11 -18.72 8.33
CA ILE A 184 7.15 -18.16 9.69
C ILE A 184 5.76 -17.62 10.03
N ASN A 185 5.21 -18.03 11.16
CA ASN A 185 3.99 -17.45 11.70
C ASN A 185 4.29 -16.04 12.22
N ALA A 186 3.70 -15.01 11.61
CA ALA A 186 4.02 -13.63 11.95
C ALA A 186 3.43 -13.19 13.30
N ASN A 187 2.47 -13.93 13.88
CA ASN A 187 1.96 -13.67 15.22
C ASN A 187 2.96 -14.06 16.30
N THR A 188 3.72 -15.14 16.09
CA THR A 188 4.62 -15.73 17.10
C THR A 188 6.10 -15.58 16.76
N GLY A 189 6.44 -15.34 15.50
CA GLY A 189 7.80 -15.36 14.98
C GLY A 189 8.43 -16.75 14.87
N GLN A 190 7.64 -17.82 15.06
CA GLN A 190 8.13 -19.19 15.01
C GLN A 190 8.06 -19.75 13.59
N VAL A 191 9.05 -20.56 13.23
CA VAL A 191 9.01 -21.40 12.03
C VAL A 191 7.90 -22.43 12.20
N ILE A 192 6.96 -22.45 11.26
CA ILE A 192 5.85 -23.41 11.23
C ILE A 192 6.04 -24.49 10.17
N GLU A 193 6.89 -24.24 9.18
CA GLU A 193 7.23 -25.21 8.13
C GLU A 193 8.56 -24.81 7.48
N GLN A 194 9.39 -25.79 7.15
CA GLN A 194 10.60 -25.59 6.36
C GLN A 194 10.94 -26.87 5.60
N GLY A 195 11.61 -26.75 4.46
CA GLY A 195 11.99 -27.88 3.64
C GLY A 195 12.58 -27.48 2.30
N ALA A 196 12.63 -28.45 1.38
CA ALA A 196 13.07 -28.24 0.01
C ALA A 196 12.19 -29.06 -0.93
N ASN A 197 11.76 -28.43 -2.03
CA ASN A 197 10.98 -29.06 -3.08
C ASN A 197 11.86 -29.25 -4.32
N GLU A 198 11.77 -30.39 -4.98
CA GLU A 198 12.43 -30.62 -6.27
C GLU A 198 11.93 -29.60 -7.31
N ILE A 199 12.84 -29.12 -8.16
CA ILE A 199 12.46 -28.33 -9.33
C ILE A 199 11.84 -29.30 -10.34
N ILE A 200 10.52 -29.22 -10.53
CA ILE A 200 9.86 -29.95 -11.61
C ILE A 200 10.11 -29.15 -12.89
N GLU A 201 10.95 -29.69 -13.78
CA GLU A 201 11.18 -29.17 -15.13
C GLU A 201 9.96 -29.31 -16.05
#